data_AF-A0AAV6VSI3-F1
#
_entry.id   AF-A0AAV6VSI3-F1
#
_cell.length_a   1.000
_cell.length_b   1.000
_cell.length_c   1.000
_cell.angle_alpha   90.00
_cell.angle_beta   90.00
_cell.angle_gamma   90.00
#
_symmetry.space_group_name_H-M   'P 1'
#
loop_
_entity.id
_entity.type
_entity.pdbx_description
1 polymer ?
#
loop_
_entity_poly.entity_id
_entity_poly.type
_entity_poly.pdbx_seq_one_letter_code
_entity_poly.pdbx_strand_id
1 'polypeptide(L)' 'MEPNNVNASHNVTHVIVTKGPPVTSKVRRLAPDKLKIAKAEFDYMLEHGICRPSSSPWSSPLHLVKKRTEVGGHVEIIVL' A
#
# COMPACT_ATOMS: atom_id res chain seq x y z
N MET A 1 16.02 13.83 -29.11
CA MET A 1 16.24 12.65 -28.25
C MET A 1 14.88 12.30 -27.68
N GLU A 2 14.21 11.33 -28.27
CA GLU A 2 12.88 10.89 -27.83
C GLU A 2 13.02 10.07 -26.53
N PRO A 3 12.18 10.31 -25.50
CA PRO A 3 12.24 9.54 -24.27
C PRO A 3 11.76 8.11 -24.51
N ASN A 4 12.58 7.15 -24.08
CA ASN A 4 12.29 5.72 -24.14
C ASN A 4 10.94 5.40 -23.48
N ASN A 5 9.96 5.06 -24.31
CA ASN A 5 8.68 4.49 -23.91
C ASN A 5 8.90 3.07 -23.36
N VAL A 6 9.17 2.95 -22.07
CA VAL A 6 9.16 1.67 -21.34
C VAL A 6 7.71 1.27 -21.04
N ASN A 7 6.94 0.95 -22.08
CA ASN A 7 5.68 0.22 -21.92
C ASN A 7 5.93 -1.27 -22.14
N ALA A 8 6.58 -1.91 -21.17
CA ALA A 8 6.53 -3.36 -21.03
C ALA A 8 5.24 -3.72 -20.28
N SER A 9 4.08 -3.49 -20.90
CA SER A 9 2.80 -4.01 -20.42
C SER A 9 2.80 -5.52 -20.61
N HIS A 10 3.17 -6.24 -19.55
CA HIS A 10 2.88 -7.65 -19.47
C HIS A 10 1.41 -7.80 -19.10
N ASN A 11 0.62 -8.39 -19.99
CA ASN A 11 -0.82 -8.65 -19.79
C ASN A 11 -1.06 -9.82 -18.80
N VAL A 12 -0.38 -9.79 -17.66
CA VAL A 12 -0.45 -10.81 -16.62
C VAL A 12 -1.10 -10.18 -15.40
N THR A 13 -2.25 -10.71 -14.99
CA THR A 13 -2.96 -10.28 -13.79
C THR A 13 -2.76 -11.30 -12.68
N HIS A 14 -2.37 -10.84 -11.49
CA HIS A 14 -2.29 -11.69 -10.30
C HIS A 14 -3.69 -11.93 -9.73
N VAL A 15 -4.04 -13.20 -9.48
CA VAL A 15 -5.34 -13.58 -8.89
C VAL A 15 -5.09 -14.37 -7.61
N ILE A 16 -5.69 -13.91 -6.50
CA ILE A 16 -5.65 -14.62 -5.22
C ILE A 16 -6.96 -15.40 -5.07
N VAL A 17 -6.87 -16.73 -5.04
CA VAL A 17 -8.02 -17.61 -4.82
C VAL A 17 -8.23 -17.80 -3.32
N THR A 18 -9.30 -17.22 -2.77
CA THR A 18 -9.66 -17.36 -1.35
C THR A 18 -10.75 -18.42 -1.14
N LYS A 19 -10.71 -19.16 -0.01
CA LYS A 19 -11.76 -20.10 0.43
C LYS A 19 -12.25 -19.72 1.83
N GLY A 20 -13.53 -19.92 2.11
CA GLY A 20 -14.13 -19.63 3.41
C GLY A 20 -14.61 -18.17 3.56
N PRO A 21 -15.13 -17.81 4.75
CA PRO A 21 -15.69 -16.49 5.01
C PRO A 21 -14.60 -15.40 5.06
N PRO A 22 -14.96 -14.12 4.81
CA PRO A 22 -14.01 -13.01 4.88
C PRO A 22 -13.47 -12.80 6.30
N VAL A 23 -12.19 -12.44 6.38
CA VAL A 23 -11.54 -12.05 7.63
C VAL A 23 -11.40 -10.53 7.65
N THR A 24 -11.84 -9.92 8.75
CA THR A 24 -11.78 -8.47 8.97
C THR A 24 -11.06 -8.13 10.26
N SER A 25 -10.16 -7.17 10.17
CA SER A 25 -9.43 -6.61 11.31
C SER A 25 -9.85 -5.17 11.55
N LYS A 26 -9.99 -4.80 12.83
CA LYS A 26 -10.24 -3.41 13.24
C LYS A 26 -8.99 -2.56 13.02
N VAL A 27 -9.20 -1.28 12.73
CA VAL A 27 -8.11 -0.30 12.61
C VAL A 27 -7.31 -0.21 13.90
N ARG A 28 -5.99 -0.19 13.79
CA ARG A 28 -5.08 -0.04 14.94
C ARG A 28 -4.76 1.44 15.13
N ARG A 29 -4.75 1.90 16.38
CA ARG A 29 -4.37 3.30 16.69
C ARG A 29 -2.91 3.53 16.33
N LEU A 30 -2.65 4.63 15.63
CA LEU A 30 -1.32 5.11 15.30
C LEU A 30 -1.01 6.39 16.09
N ALA A 31 0.27 6.57 16.44
CA ALA A 31 0.76 7.84 16.95
C ALA A 31 0.59 8.94 15.86
N PRO A 32 0.41 10.22 16.23
CA PRO A 32 0.14 11.29 15.28
C PRO A 32 1.16 11.37 14.13
N ASP A 33 2.46 11.22 14.43
CA ASP A 33 3.52 11.26 13.41
C ASP A 33 3.38 10.13 12.40
N LYS A 34 3.13 8.91 12.89
CA LYS A 34 2.91 7.73 12.04
C LYS A 34 1.65 7.87 11.20
N LEU A 35 0.59 8.47 11.75
CA LEU A 35 -0.64 8.73 11.02
C LEU A 35 -0.43 9.75 9.90
N LYS A 36 0.33 10.81 10.13
CA LYS A 36 0.67 11.81 9.10
C LYS A 36 1.43 11.17 7.95
N ILE A 37 2.42 10.33 8.27
CA ILE A 37 3.20 9.65 7.25
C ILE A 37 2.35 8.63 6.47
N ALA A 38 1.53 7.83 7.16
CA ALA A 38 0.64 6.88 6.50
C ALA A 38 -0.33 7.55 5.51
N LYS A 39 -0.89 8.70 5.88
CA LYS A 39 -1.78 9.47 4.99
C LYS A 39 -1.05 9.91 3.73
N ALA A 40 0.12 10.54 3.89
CA ALA A 40 0.92 11.00 2.75
C ALA A 40 1.29 9.85 1.78
N GLU A 41 1.63 8.69 2.33
CA GLU A 41 1.94 7.50 1.53
C GLU A 41 0.71 6.96 0.77
N PHE A 42 -0.47 6.92 1.42
CA PHE A 42 -1.70 6.52 0.73
C PHE A 42 -2.13 7.54 -0.32
N ASP A 43 -1.99 8.84 -0.06
CA ASP A 43 -2.29 9.89 -1.04
C ASP A 43 -1.39 9.75 -2.28
N TYR A 44 -0.10 9.48 -2.09
CA TYR A 44 0.84 9.16 -3.16
C TYR A 44 0.38 7.93 -3.97
N MET A 45 0.04 6.82 -3.29
CA MET A 45 -0.42 5.60 -3.96
C MET A 45 -1.73 5.80 -4.73
N LEU A 46 -2.64 6.63 -4.22
CA LEU A 46 -3.90 6.97 -4.90
C LEU A 46 -3.63 7.80 -6.16
N GLU A 47 -2.79 8.82 -6.07
CA GLU A 47 -2.42 9.67 -7.21
C GLU A 47 -1.74 8.88 -8.34
N HIS A 48 -0.92 7.89 -7.98
CA HIS A 48 -0.19 7.06 -8.94
C HIS A 48 -0.99 5.82 -9.40
N GLY A 49 -2.23 5.65 -8.94
CA GLY A 49 -3.09 4.53 -9.32
C GLY A 49 -2.62 3.16 -8.79
N ILE A 50 -1.74 3.13 -7.79
CA ILE A 50 -1.25 1.91 -7.14
C ILE A 50 -2.35 1.29 -6.27
N CYS A 51 -3.17 2.12 -5.60
CA CYS A 51 -4.30 1.68 -4.80
C CYS A 51 -5.58 2.47 -5.10
N ARG A 52 -6.71 2.00 -4.57
CA ARG A 52 -8.01 2.68 -4.66
C ARG A 52 -8.86 2.40 -3.41
N PRO A 53 -9.83 3.27 -3.07
CA PRO A 53 -10.83 2.95 -2.06
C PRO A 53 -11.61 1.69 -2.45
N SER A 54 -11.96 0.87 -1.46
CA SER A 54 -12.76 -0.34 -1.66
C SER A 54 -13.79 -0.51 -0.57
N SER A 55 -14.88 -1.21 -0.88
CA SER A 55 -15.93 -1.64 0.04
C SER A 55 -15.90 -3.16 0.24
N SER A 56 -14.70 -3.71 0.42
CA SER A 56 -14.48 -5.16 0.59
C SER A 56 -14.82 -5.62 2.01
N PRO A 57 -15.39 -6.82 2.20
CA PRO A 57 -15.55 -7.39 3.54
C PRO A 57 -14.23 -7.93 4.13
N TRP A 58 -13.13 -7.98 3.35
CA TRP A 58 -11.78 -8.30 3.83
C TRP A 58 -11.04 -7.03 4.27
N SER A 59 -10.38 -7.08 5.43
CA SER A 59 -9.56 -5.97 5.92
C SER A 59 -8.41 -6.47 6.80
N SER A 60 -7.20 -6.00 6.52
CA SER A 60 -5.99 -6.23 7.30
C SER A 60 -5.51 -4.95 7.98
N PRO A 61 -4.89 -5.02 9.17
CA PRO A 61 -4.40 -3.83 9.85
C PRO A 61 -3.12 -3.30 9.20
N LEU A 62 -2.96 -1.97 9.20
CA LEU A 62 -1.74 -1.31 8.73
C LEU A 62 -0.58 -1.51 9.72
N HIS A 63 0.57 -1.98 9.22
CA HIS A 63 1.82 -2.03 9.97
C HIS A 63 2.87 -1.09 9.36
N LEU A 64 3.36 -0.14 10.18
CA LEU A 64 4.36 0.85 9.77
C LEU A 64 5.69 0.57 10.45
N VAL A 65 6.72 0.31 9.65
CA VAL A 65 8.09 0.05 10.11
C VAL A 65 9.01 1.12 9.55
N LYS A 66 9.98 1.57 10.36
CA LYS A 66 11.05 2.44 9.88
C LYS A 66 12.07 1.58 9.15
N LYS A 67 12.22 1.79 7.84
CA LYS A 67 13.30 1.16 7.07
C LYS A 67 14.61 1.89 7.38
N ARG A 68 15.72 1.15 7.46
CA ARG A 68 17.05 1.75 7.49
C ARG A 68 17.46 2.09 6.06
N THR A 69 17.69 3.36 5.80
CA THR A 69 18.27 3.89 4.57
C THR A 69 19.40 4.86 4.95
N GLU A 70 20.45 4.97 4.13
CA GLU A 70 21.60 5.87 4.37
C GLU A 70 21.17 7.34 4.51
N VAL A 71 20.09 7.71 3.82
CA VAL A 71 19.39 8.99 4.00
C VAL A 71 18.12 8.69 4.79
N GLY A 72 18.06 9.15 6.04
CA GLY A 72 17.04 8.72 7.00
C GLY A 72 15.61 9.00 6.54
N GLY A 73 14.74 7.99 6.68
CA GLY A 73 13.31 8.24 6.90
C GLY A 73 12.31 7.50 6.04
N HIS A 74 12.70 6.57 5.15
CA HIS A 74 11.69 5.79 4.45
C HIS A 74 10.99 4.86 5.45
N VAL A 75 9.70 5.07 5.68
CA VAL A 75 8.86 4.04 6.30
C VAL A 75 8.32 3.16 5.19
N GLU A 76 8.25 1.86 5.45
CA GLU A 76 7.52 0.95 4.58
C GLU A 76 6.17 0.66 5.24
N ILE A 77 5.12 0.81 4.44
CA ILE A 77 3.82 0.23 4.71
C ILE A 77 3.91 -1.24 4.31
N ILE A 78 3.89 -2.13 5.29
CA ILE A 78 3.68 -3.56 5.03
C ILE A 78 2.21 -3.83 5.34
N VAL A 79 1.42 -4.07 4.30
CA VAL A 79 0.08 -4.65 4.44
C VAL A 79 0.27 -6.16 4.54
N LEU A 80 -0.16 -6.78 5.65
CA LEU A 80 -0.22 -8.24 5.79
C LEU A 80 -1.52 -8.79 5.20
#